data_AF-A0A2P6M9W8-F1
#
_entry.id   AF-A0A2P6M9W8-F1
#
_cell.length_a   1.000
_cell.length_b   1.000
_cell.length_c   1.000
_cell.angle_alpha   90.00
_cell.angle_beta   90.00
_cell.angle_gamma   90.00
#
_symmetry.space_group_name_H-M   'P 1'
#
loop_
_entity.id
_entity.type
_entity.pdbx_description
1 polymer ?
#
loop_
_entity_poly.entity_id
_entity_poly.type
_entity_poly.pdbx_seq_one_letter_code
_entity_poly.pdbx_strand_id
1 'polypeptide(L)'
;MHTIRWLLVLPAAVAAWSLVAFASLAAHAVVGSRLCPPADMVSGMCGNPTIRVALEVLTHTGVALSALVVLVVAVSVAPSRKLNVLWLFLVVGLGIAGALSHVIGAWSLWWAALGGAIAGSLLVGRVLRRPSA
;
A
#
# COMPACT_ATOMS: atom_id res chain seq x y z
N MET A 1 -27.73 -6.24 -10.95
CA MET A 1 -26.76 -5.19 -10.58
C MET A 1 -25.66 -5.66 -9.61
N HIS A 2 -25.89 -6.71 -8.80
CA HIS A 2 -24.87 -7.24 -7.87
C HIS A 2 -23.64 -7.86 -8.56
N THR A 3 -23.81 -8.52 -9.70
CA THR A 3 -22.71 -9.23 -10.39
C THR A 3 -21.65 -8.30 -10.97
N ILE A 4 -22.07 -7.15 -11.51
CA ILE A 4 -21.17 -6.14 -12.09
C ILE A 4 -20.26 -5.54 -10.99
N ARG A 5 -20.81 -5.32 -9.80
CA ARG A 5 -20.03 -4.79 -8.66
C ARG A 5 -18.96 -5.77 -8.19
N TRP A 6 -19.21 -7.08 -8.24
CA TRP A 6 -18.20 -8.09 -7.95
C TRP A 6 -17.07 -8.10 -8.99
N LEU A 7 -17.42 -7.97 -10.27
CA LEU A 7 -16.44 -7.86 -11.35
C LEU A 7 -15.54 -6.61 -11.18
N LEU A 8 -16.10 -5.52 -10.63
CA LEU A 8 -15.40 -4.25 -10.41
C LEU A 8 -14.47 -4.23 -9.18
N VAL A 9 -14.60 -5.17 -8.22
CA VAL A 9 -13.76 -5.17 -7.00
C VAL A 9 -12.29 -5.31 -7.35
N LEU A 10 -11.95 -6.27 -8.22
CA LEU A 10 -10.57 -6.53 -8.62
C LEU A 10 -9.94 -5.35 -9.38
N PRO A 11 -10.52 -4.83 -10.47
CA PRO A 11 -9.94 -3.70 -11.19
C PRO A 11 -9.87 -2.44 -10.34
N ALA A 12 -10.84 -2.19 -9.44
CA ALA A 12 -10.77 -1.07 -8.51
C ALA A 12 -9.61 -1.21 -7.52
N ALA A 13 -9.39 -2.42 -6.99
CA ALA A 13 -8.26 -2.70 -6.09
C ALA A 13 -6.91 -2.54 -6.82
N VAL A 14 -6.78 -3.04 -8.05
CA VAL A 14 -5.58 -2.87 -8.87
C VAL A 14 -5.34 -1.39 -9.17
N ALA A 15 -6.37 -0.64 -9.59
CA ALA A 15 -6.25 0.79 -9.85
C ALA A 15 -5.81 1.57 -8.60
N ALA A 16 -6.38 1.23 -7.43
CA ALA A 16 -6.01 1.84 -6.16
C ALA A 16 -4.56 1.54 -5.77
N TRP A 17 -4.12 0.29 -5.93
CA TRP A 17 -2.74 -0.12 -5.72
C TRP A 17 -1.79 0.64 -6.65
N SER A 18 -2.11 0.70 -7.95
CA SER A 18 -1.30 1.40 -8.95
C SER A 18 -1.19 2.89 -8.64
N LEU A 19 -2.30 3.55 -8.26
CA LEU A 19 -2.28 4.96 -7.89
C LEU A 19 -1.32 5.24 -6.73
N VAL A 20 -1.37 4.43 -5.66
CA VAL A 20 -0.46 4.62 -4.52
C VAL A 20 0.98 4.28 -4.89
N ALA A 21 1.20 3.24 -5.70
CA ALA A 21 2.53 2.86 -6.16
C ALA A 21 3.18 3.99 -6.98
N PHE A 22 2.48 4.52 -7.98
CA PHE A 22 2.98 5.63 -8.80
C PHE A 22 3.18 6.91 -7.98
N ALA A 23 2.26 7.23 -7.07
CA ALA A 23 2.41 8.38 -6.18
C ALA A 23 3.64 8.24 -5.27
N SER A 24 3.87 7.04 -4.72
CA SER A 24 5.03 6.76 -3.86
C SER A 24 6.34 6.81 -4.65
N LEU A 25 6.36 6.26 -5.87
CA LEU A 25 7.53 6.33 -6.77
C LEU A 25 7.83 7.77 -7.18
N ALA A 26 6.81 8.56 -7.53
CA ALA A 26 6.97 9.97 -7.85
C ALA A 26 7.51 10.76 -6.65
N ALA A 27 6.96 10.53 -5.44
CA ALA A 27 7.46 11.14 -4.22
C ALA A 27 8.93 10.76 -3.96
N HIS A 28 9.28 9.48 -4.14
CA HIS A 28 10.66 9.00 -3.97
C HIS A 28 11.62 9.67 -4.97
N ALA A 29 11.21 9.83 -6.24
CA ALA A 29 12.00 10.50 -7.26
C ALA A 29 12.16 12.01 -6.97
N VAL A 30 11.09 12.67 -6.51
CA VAL A 30 11.12 14.09 -6.14
C VAL A 30 12.04 14.30 -4.95
N VAL A 31 11.95 13.48 -3.90
CA VAL A 31 12.81 13.60 -2.72
C VAL A 31 14.27 13.34 -3.11
N GLY A 32 14.55 12.29 -3.87
CA GLY A 32 15.91 11.98 -4.31
C GLY A 32 16.55 13.08 -5.17
N SER A 33 15.79 13.70 -6.07
CA SER A 33 16.32 14.73 -7.00
C SER A 33 16.37 16.14 -6.41
N ARG A 34 15.48 16.47 -5.47
CA ARG A 34 15.37 17.84 -4.93
C ARG A 34 16.09 18.03 -3.60
N LEU A 35 16.21 16.98 -2.79
CA LEU A 35 16.75 17.08 -1.43
C LEU A 35 18.18 16.51 -1.32
N CYS A 36 18.65 15.73 -2.30
CA CYS A 36 20.03 15.26 -2.30
C CYS A 36 20.99 16.39 -2.77
N PRO A 37 22.02 16.75 -1.98
CA PRO A 37 23.05 17.67 -2.43
C PRO A 37 23.78 17.08 -3.66
N PRO A 38 24.14 17.89 -4.67
CA PRO A 38 24.81 17.39 -5.86
C PRO A 38 26.19 16.76 -5.56
N ALA A 39 26.83 17.16 -4.45
CA ALA A 39 28.09 16.59 -3.99
C ALA A 39 27.97 15.14 -3.49
N ASP A 40 26.77 14.75 -3.03
CA ASP A 40 26.52 13.42 -2.45
C ASP A 40 25.86 12.46 -3.46
N MET A 41 25.64 12.89 -4.71
CA MET A 41 24.97 12.08 -5.74
C MET A 41 25.99 11.29 -6.55
N VAL A 42 26.04 9.98 -6.33
CA VAL A 42 26.98 9.07 -7.01
C VAL A 42 26.16 8.02 -7.75
N SER A 43 26.33 7.95 -9.08
CA SER A 43 25.66 6.96 -9.95
C SER A 43 24.13 6.91 -9.80
N GLY A 44 23.49 8.07 -9.61
CA GLY A 44 22.03 8.16 -9.45
C GLY A 44 21.50 7.76 -8.08
N MET A 45 22.38 7.43 -7.13
CA MET A 45 22.03 7.19 -5.73
C MET A 45 22.50 8.34 -4.84
N CYS A 46 21.69 8.67 -3.84
CA CYS A 46 22.05 9.66 -2.84
C CYS A 46 22.90 9.00 -1.73
N GLY A 47 24.14 9.43 -1.57
CA GLY A 47 25.04 8.99 -0.51
C GLY A 47 24.72 9.58 0.86
N ASN A 48 23.97 10.68 0.89
CA ASN A 48 23.64 11.38 2.12
C ASN A 48 22.80 10.49 3.08
N PRO A 49 23.28 10.19 4.30
CA PRO A 49 22.64 9.23 5.19
C PRO A 49 21.24 9.69 5.65
N THR A 50 21.06 11.01 5.87
CA THR A 50 19.77 11.57 6.29
C THR A 50 18.71 11.40 5.21
N ILE A 51 19.07 11.68 3.95
CA ILE A 51 18.15 11.51 2.81
C ILE A 51 17.85 10.04 2.57
N ARG A 52 18.84 9.15 2.72
CA ARG A 52 18.60 7.70 2.62
C ARG A 52 17.57 7.20 3.63
N VAL A 53 17.66 7.62 4.89
CA VAL A 53 16.66 7.28 5.91
C VAL A 53 15.29 7.84 5.53
N ALA A 54 15.23 9.09 5.02
CA ALA A 54 13.96 9.67 4.58
C ALA A 54 13.33 8.89 3.41
N LEU A 55 14.12 8.46 2.42
CA LEU A 55 13.67 7.65 1.29
C LEU A 55 13.20 6.26 1.75
N GLU A 56 13.91 5.67 2.72
CA GLU A 56 13.52 4.40 3.32
C GLU A 56 12.17 4.51 4.05
N VAL A 57 12.00 5.52 4.91
CA VAL A 57 10.73 5.81 5.59
C VAL A 57 9.61 6.06 4.59
N LEU A 58 9.89 6.81 3.52
CA LEU A 58 8.93 7.07 2.46
C LEU A 58 8.50 5.78 1.73
N THR A 59 9.42 4.87 1.50
CA THR A 59 9.12 3.57 0.88
C THR A 59 8.24 2.72 1.81
N HIS A 60 8.59 2.61 3.09
CA HIS A 60 7.78 1.86 4.06
C HIS A 60 6.38 2.46 4.23
N THR A 61 6.27 3.78 4.31
CA THR A 61 4.97 4.47 4.42
C THR A 61 4.14 4.30 3.15
N GLY A 62 4.74 4.35 1.97
CA GLY A 62 4.07 4.07 0.70
C GLY A 62 3.50 2.64 0.62
N VAL A 63 4.27 1.64 1.06
CA VAL A 63 3.83 0.24 1.12
C VAL A 63 2.68 0.06 2.12
N ALA A 64 2.80 0.64 3.32
CA ALA A 64 1.74 0.59 4.33
C ALA A 64 0.44 1.27 3.83
N LEU A 65 0.58 2.45 3.22
CA LEU A 65 -0.55 3.19 2.65
C LEU A 65 -1.21 2.40 1.52
N SER A 66 -0.44 1.75 0.66
CA SER A 66 -0.97 0.94 -0.43
C SER A 66 -1.83 -0.20 0.08
N ALA A 67 -1.35 -0.97 1.08
CA ALA A 67 -2.12 -2.04 1.70
C ALA A 67 -3.42 -1.51 2.33
N LEU A 68 -3.37 -0.37 3.03
CA LEU A 68 -4.54 0.28 3.62
C LEU A 68 -5.58 0.66 2.56
N VAL A 69 -5.15 1.39 1.52
CA VAL A 69 -6.04 1.94 0.49
C VAL A 69 -6.69 0.82 -0.31
N VAL A 70 -5.94 -0.23 -0.66
CA VAL A 70 -6.48 -1.40 -1.37
C VAL A 70 -7.61 -2.06 -0.57
N LEU A 71 -7.44 -2.27 0.74
CA LEU A 71 -8.48 -2.86 1.59
C LEU A 71 -9.72 -1.97 1.68
N VAL A 72 -9.53 -0.66 1.86
CA VAL A 72 -10.64 0.31 1.94
C VAL A 72 -11.43 0.35 0.62
N VAL A 73 -10.74 0.35 -0.52
CA VAL A 73 -11.38 0.38 -1.84
C VAL A 73 -12.09 -0.96 -2.12
N ALA A 74 -11.43 -2.10 -1.90
CA ALA A 74 -12.03 -3.41 -2.16
C ALA A 74 -13.33 -3.60 -1.36
N VAL A 75 -13.33 -3.20 -0.08
CA VAL A 75 -14.50 -3.35 0.80
C VAL A 75 -15.60 -2.33 0.50
N SER A 76 -15.26 -1.12 0.05
CA SER A 76 -16.26 -0.10 -0.30
C SER A 76 -16.99 -0.44 -1.61
N VAL A 77 -16.29 -0.99 -2.59
CA VAL A 77 -16.87 -1.43 -3.87
C VAL A 77 -17.74 -2.68 -3.70
N ALA A 78 -17.33 -3.60 -2.82
CA ALA A 78 -18.03 -4.86 -2.57
C ALA A 78 -19.50 -4.63 -2.18
N PRO A 79 -20.46 -5.27 -2.89
CA PRO A 79 -21.88 -5.04 -2.68
C PRO A 79 -22.43 -5.76 -1.44
N SER A 80 -21.84 -6.89 -1.05
CA SER A 80 -22.21 -7.71 0.10
C SER A 80 -21.01 -8.53 0.60
N ARG A 81 -21.12 -9.19 1.76
CA ARG A 81 -20.04 -10.00 2.39
C ARG A 81 -18.71 -9.24 2.54
N LYS A 82 -18.78 -7.98 2.93
CA LYS A 82 -17.63 -7.07 3.11
C LYS A 82 -16.52 -7.64 4.00
N LEU A 83 -16.90 -8.38 5.04
CA LEU A 83 -15.94 -9.04 5.93
C LEU A 83 -15.17 -10.16 5.22
N ASN A 84 -15.83 -10.96 4.37
CA ASN A 84 -15.17 -12.02 3.61
C ASN A 84 -14.21 -11.42 2.56
N VAL A 85 -14.61 -10.31 1.92
CA VAL A 85 -13.74 -9.58 0.99
C VAL A 85 -12.51 -9.03 1.72
N LEU A 86 -12.69 -8.45 2.91
CA LEU A 86 -11.58 -7.97 3.74
C LEU A 86 -10.58 -9.10 4.02
N TRP A 87 -11.06 -10.25 4.54
CA TRP A 87 -10.19 -11.39 4.85
C TRP A 87 -9.50 -11.97 3.61
N LEU A 88 -10.21 -12.08 2.48
CA LEU A 88 -9.64 -12.56 1.23
C LEU A 88 -8.48 -11.66 0.77
N PHE A 89 -8.70 -10.36 0.72
CA PHE A 89 -7.65 -9.41 0.30
C PHE A 89 -6.48 -9.35 1.29
N LEU A 90 -6.75 -9.49 2.59
CA LEU A 90 -5.70 -9.58 3.61
C LEU A 90 -4.79 -10.80 3.38
N VAL A 91 -5.38 -11.99 3.28
CA VAL A 91 -4.62 -13.24 3.16
C VAL A 91 -3.88 -13.29 1.83
N VAL A 92 -4.58 -13.01 0.72
CA VAL A 92 -3.97 -13.04 -0.62
C VAL A 92 -2.92 -11.95 -0.77
N GLY A 93 -3.21 -10.72 -0.33
CA GLY A 93 -2.29 -9.59 -0.40
C GLY A 93 -1.03 -9.80 0.45
N LEU A 94 -1.17 -10.24 1.70
CA LEU A 94 -0.02 -10.54 2.56
C LEU A 94 0.78 -11.76 2.06
N GLY A 95 0.12 -12.74 1.47
CA GLY A 95 0.77 -13.89 0.83
C GLY A 95 1.64 -13.46 -0.36
N ILE A 96 1.09 -12.63 -1.26
CA ILE A 96 1.84 -12.06 -2.39
C ILE A 96 2.99 -11.19 -1.88
N ALA A 97 2.74 -10.31 -0.92
CA ALA A 97 3.77 -9.46 -0.32
C ALA A 97 4.88 -10.30 0.33
N GLY A 98 4.54 -11.40 1.00
CA GLY A 98 5.50 -12.31 1.64
C GLY A 98 6.36 -13.04 0.61
N ALA A 99 5.76 -13.55 -0.46
CA ALA A 99 6.48 -14.19 -1.55
C ALA A 99 7.45 -13.20 -2.23
N LEU A 100 7.00 -11.98 -2.52
CA LEU A 100 7.85 -10.94 -3.09
C LEU A 100 8.99 -10.56 -2.14
N SER A 101 8.70 -10.38 -0.85
CA SER A 101 9.70 -10.02 0.17
C SER A 101 10.76 -11.10 0.34
N HIS A 102 10.39 -12.37 0.18
CA HIS A 102 11.34 -13.48 0.16
C HIS A 102 12.28 -13.41 -1.05
N VAL A 103 11.75 -13.09 -2.24
CA VAL A 103 12.56 -12.99 -3.48
C VAL A 103 13.54 -11.81 -3.43
N ILE A 104 13.12 -10.66 -2.91
CA ILE A 104 13.95 -9.43 -2.88
C ILE A 104 14.73 -9.26 -1.56
N GLY A 105 14.55 -10.16 -0.60
CA GLY A 105 15.19 -10.09 0.72
C GLY A 105 14.71 -8.94 1.64
N ALA A 106 13.65 -8.22 1.28
CA ALA A 106 13.21 -7.00 1.96
C ALA A 106 12.04 -7.25 2.92
N TRP A 107 12.26 -8.05 3.97
CA TRP A 107 11.24 -8.37 4.97
C TRP A 107 10.69 -7.14 5.73
N SER A 108 11.47 -6.05 5.81
CA SER A 108 10.99 -4.80 6.41
C SER A 108 9.78 -4.22 5.68
N LEU A 109 9.71 -4.38 4.36
CA LEU A 109 8.57 -3.95 3.55
C LEU A 109 7.32 -4.81 3.81
N TRP A 110 7.51 -6.11 4.08
CA TRP A 110 6.41 -6.98 4.48
C TRP A 110 5.78 -6.54 5.80
N TRP A 111 6.61 -6.18 6.80
CA TRP A 111 6.13 -5.65 8.07
C TRP A 111 5.38 -4.32 7.90
N ALA A 112 5.86 -3.44 7.01
CA ALA A 112 5.14 -2.21 6.66
C ALA A 112 3.77 -2.51 6.02
N ALA A 113 3.71 -3.46 5.08
CA ALA A 113 2.46 -3.91 4.47
C ALA A 113 1.48 -4.47 5.52
N LEU A 114 1.98 -5.27 6.47
CA LEU A 114 1.21 -5.78 7.60
C LEU A 114 0.65 -4.65 8.48
N GLY A 115 1.48 -3.65 8.81
CA GLY A 115 1.04 -2.48 9.56
C GLY A 115 -0.09 -1.73 8.85
N GLY A 116 0.06 -1.50 7.54
CA GLY A 116 -0.98 -0.91 6.70
C GLY A 116 -2.26 -1.72 6.63
N ALA A 117 -2.12 -3.05 6.54
CA ALA A 117 -3.23 -4.00 6.52
C ALA A 117 -4.03 -4.00 7.83
N ILE A 118 -3.35 -3.95 8.98
CA ILE A 118 -3.98 -3.83 10.30
C ILE A 118 -4.72 -2.51 10.40
N ALA A 119 -4.07 -1.39 10.04
CA ALA A 119 -4.70 -0.06 10.07
C ALA A 119 -5.93 0.01 9.15
N GLY A 120 -5.84 -0.54 7.94
CA GLY A 120 -6.96 -0.64 7.00
C GLY A 120 -8.11 -1.49 7.54
N SER A 121 -7.80 -2.61 8.19
CA SER A 121 -8.81 -3.49 8.82
C SER A 121 -9.54 -2.78 9.97
N LEU A 122 -8.82 -2.05 10.80
CA LEU A 122 -9.42 -1.25 11.88
C LEU A 122 -10.29 -0.12 11.32
N LEU A 123 -9.84 0.57 10.28
CA LEU A 123 -10.61 1.64 9.63
C LEU A 123 -11.89 1.09 9.01
N VAL A 124 -11.79 0.02 8.22
CA VAL A 124 -12.93 -0.67 7.63
C VAL A 124 -13.88 -1.17 8.72
N GLY A 125 -13.36 -1.79 9.78
CA GLY A 125 -14.17 -2.26 10.91
C GLY A 125 -14.96 -1.14 11.57
N ARG A 126 -14.38 0.06 11.73
CA ARG A 126 -15.10 1.24 12.22
C ARG A 126 -16.18 1.72 11.25
N VAL A 127 -15.90 1.74 9.96
CA VAL A 127 -16.89 2.16 8.94
C VAL A 127 -18.07 1.19 8.88
N LEU A 128 -17.81 -0.12 8.94
CA LEU A 128 -18.86 -1.16 8.91
C LEU A 128 -19.74 -1.17 10.17
N ARG A 129 -19.21 -0.73 11.31
CA ARG A 129 -19.95 -0.66 12.59
C ARG A 129 -20.82 0.60 12.74
N ARG A 130 -20.71 1.59 11.84
CA ARG A 130 -21.59 2.76 11.90
C ARG A 130 -23.01 2.33 11.49
N PRO A 131 -24.00 2.39 12.38
CA PRO A 131 -25.38 2.15 11.98
C PRO A 131 -25.78 3.21 10.95
N SER A 132 -26.31 2.76 9.82
CA SER A 132 -26.96 3.65 8.85
C SER A 132 -28.14 4.31 9.56
N ALA A 133 -28.00 5.60 9.87
CA ALA A 133 -29.10 6.44 10.35
C ALA A 133 -30.07 6.75 9.20
#